data_AF-A0A6P0R4Y7-F1
#
_entry.id   AF-A0A6P0R4Y7-F1
#
_cell.length_a   1.000
_cell.length_b   1.000
_cell.length_c   1.000
_cell.angle_alpha   90.00
_cell.angle_beta   90.00
_cell.angle_gamma   90.00
#
_symmetry.space_group_name_H-M   'P 1'
#
loop_
_entity.id
_entity.type
_entity.pdbx_description
1 polymer ?
#
loop_
_entity_poly.entity_id
_entity_poly.type
_entity_poly.pdbx_seq_one_letter_code
_entity_poly.pdbx_strand_id
1 'polypeptide(L)' 'MKSAVFEFFLTTKPIGKGTGLGLSISCQIILEQHQGKLECYSELGKGTEFIIKTPINLN' A
#
# COMPACT_ATOMS: atom_id res chain seq x y z
N MET A 1 -6.81 -2.97 9.96
CA MET A 1 -6.06 -2.40 8.82
C MET A 1 -5.16 -1.29 9.35
N LYS A 2 -3.98 -1.64 9.89
CA LYS A 2 -2.94 -0.68 10.33
C LYS A 2 -1.59 -1.37 10.16
N SER A 3 -1.13 -1.47 8.92
CA SER A 3 0.26 -1.84 8.65
C SER A 3 1.04 -0.54 8.49
N ALA A 4 2.14 -0.39 9.22
CA ALA A 4 2.96 0.83 9.20
C ALA A 4 3.48 1.16 7.78
N VAL A 5 3.60 0.16 6.91
CA VAL A 5 4.08 0.31 5.52
C VAL A 5 3.25 1.24 4.64
N PHE A 6 2.04 1.62 5.09
CA PHE A 6 1.17 2.57 4.40
C PHE A 6 1.24 4.00 4.96
N GLU A 7 2.09 4.26 5.96
CA GLU A 7 2.32 5.60 6.48
C GLU A 7 3.06 6.48 5.46
N PHE A 8 2.71 7.76 5.43
CA PHE A 8 3.37 8.72 4.56
C PHE A 8 4.85 8.85 4.88
N PHE A 9 5.67 8.98 3.84
CA PHE A 9 7.13 9.15 3.90
C PHE A 9 7.91 7.97 4.47
N LEU A 10 7.25 6.86 4.83
CA LEU A 10 7.96 5.69 5.32
C LEU A 10 8.76 5.04 4.19
N THR A 11 10.07 4.93 4.39
CA THR A 11 10.96 4.21 3.47
C THR A 11 12.15 3.63 4.21
N THR A 12 12.58 2.44 3.80
CA THR A 12 13.84 1.83 4.24
C THR A 12 15.01 2.22 3.32
N LYS A 13 14.75 2.97 2.24
CA LYS A 13 15.79 3.43 1.34
C LYS A 13 16.60 4.57 1.98
N PRO A 14 17.88 4.71 1.63
CA PRO A 14 18.70 5.84 2.09
C PRO A 14 18.09 7.20 1.71
N ILE A 15 18.52 8.24 2.43
CA ILE A 15 18.10 9.63 2.20
C ILE A 15 18.30 10.00 0.73
N GLY A 16 17.26 10.62 0.14
CA GLY A 16 17.27 11.05 -1.27
C GLY A 16 17.09 9.92 -2.29
N LYS A 17 16.92 8.66 -1.88
CA LYS A 17 16.72 7.50 -2.78
C LYS A 17 15.29 6.97 -2.80
N GLY A 18 14.42 7.50 -1.97
CA GLY A 18 13.00 7.15 -1.92
C GLY A 18 12.20 8.24 -1.22
N THR A 19 11.00 8.48 -1.71
CA THR A 19 10.06 9.45 -1.11
C THR A 19 9.20 8.83 -0.01
N GLY A 20 9.07 7.49 0.00
CA GLY A 20 8.15 6.79 0.90
C GLY A 20 6.66 7.09 0.65
N LEU A 21 6.31 7.60 -0.54
CA LEU A 21 4.94 8.02 -0.86
C LEU A 21 4.14 7.02 -1.68
N GLY A 22 4.79 6.05 -2.32
CA GLY A 22 4.12 5.15 -3.27
C GLY A 22 2.98 4.36 -2.63
N LEU A 23 3.27 3.66 -1.54
CA LEU A 23 2.28 2.81 -0.86
C LEU A 23 1.17 3.62 -0.17
N SER A 24 1.48 4.78 0.41
CA SER A 24 0.47 5.63 1.03
C SER A 24 -0.51 6.19 0.00
N ILE A 25 -0.01 6.68 -1.14
CA ILE A 25 -0.85 7.18 -2.24
C ILE A 25 -1.69 6.05 -2.84
N SER A 26 -1.10 4.87 -3.11
CA SER A 26 -1.85 3.73 -3.62
C SER A 26 -2.96 3.30 -2.66
N CYS A 27 -2.67 3.22 -1.36
CA CYS A 27 -3.66 2.88 -0.34
C CYS A 27 -4.82 3.88 -0.34
N GLN A 28 -4.51 5.18 -0.37
CA GLN A 28 -5.50 6.25 -0.41
C GLN A 28 -6.39 6.15 -1.67
N ILE A 29 -5.80 6.02 -2.86
CA ILE A 29 -6.55 5.91 -4.12
C ILE A 29 -7.47 4.68 -4.11
N ILE A 30 -6.95 3.52 -3.72
CA ILE A 30 -7.72 2.26 -3.71
C ILE A 30 -8.89 2.37 -2.74
N LEU A 31 -8.69 2.92 -1.55
CA LEU A 31 -9.74 3.04 -0.53
C LEU A 31 -10.76 4.13 -0.86
N GLU A 32 -10.28 5.34 -1.17
CA GLU A 32 -11.14 6.53 -1.25
C GLU A 32 -11.81 6.67 -2.62
N GLN A 33 -11.07 6.41 -3.71
CA GLN A 33 -11.59 6.63 -5.07
C GLN A 33 -12.26 5.38 -5.64
N HIS A 34 -11.71 4.21 -5.33
CA HIS A 34 -12.19 2.94 -5.88
C HIS A 34 -13.01 2.11 -4.90
N GLN A 35 -13.18 2.56 -3.64
CA GLN A 35 -13.88 1.83 -2.58
C GLN A 35 -13.39 0.37 -2.45
N GLY A 36 -12.11 0.17 -2.77
CA GLY A 36 -11.45 -1.12 -2.78
C GLY A 36 -10.78 -1.43 -1.46
N LYS A 37 -9.90 -2.44 -1.47
CA LYS A 37 -9.06 -2.84 -0.35
C LYS A 37 -7.65 -3.13 -0.83
N LEU A 38 -6.67 -2.80 0.00
CA LEU A 38 -5.27 -3.14 -0.20
C LEU A 38 -4.80 -3.97 1.01
N GLU A 39 -4.36 -5.20 0.75
CA GLU A 39 -3.84 -6.13 1.74
C GLU A 39 -2.36 -6.38 1.48
N CYS A 40 -1.59 -6.65 2.53
CA CYS A 40 -0.16 -6.92 2.47
C CYS A 40 0.16 -8.16 3.28
N TYR A 41 0.81 -9.12 2.62
CA TYR A 41 1.28 -10.37 3.21
C TYR A 41 2.79 -10.42 2.99
N SER A 42 3.57 -10.52 4.06
CA SER A 42 5.02 -10.54 3.97
C SER A 42 5.57 -11.59 4.92
N GLU A 43 6.54 -12.37 4.42
CA GLU A 43 7.30 -13.29 5.24
C GLU A 43 8.79 -13.13 4.92
N LEU A 44 9.60 -13.00 5.97
CA LEU A 44 11.04 -12.80 5.83
C LEU A 44 11.67 -13.96 5.05
N GLY A 45 12.45 -13.63 4.02
CA GLY A 45 13.10 -14.63 3.15
C GLY A 45 12.18 -15.25 2.10
N LYS A 46 10.85 -14.98 2.12
CA LYS A 46 9.91 -15.44 1.08
C LYS A 46 9.37 -14.30 0.21
N GLY A 47 9.56 -13.07 0.63
CA GLY A 47 9.15 -11.88 -0.11
C GLY A 47 7.86 -11.26 0.44
N THR A 48 7.23 -10.44 -0.39
CA THR A 48 6.05 -9.66 -0.02
C THR A 48 5.05 -9.68 -1.17
N GLU A 49 3.81 -9.95 -0.84
CA GLU A 49 2.66 -9.93 -1.74
C GLU A 49 1.70 -8.81 -1.32
N PHE A 50 1.23 -8.06 -2.32
CA PHE A 50 0.19 -7.06 -2.15
C PHE A 50 -1.04 -7.48 -2.95
N ILE A 51 -2.20 -7.48 -2.30
CA ILE A 51 -3.47 -7.86 -2.93
C ILE A 51 -4.36 -6.63 -3.00
N ILE A 52 -4.77 -6.27 -4.21
CA ILE A 52 -5.72 -5.18 -4.49
C ILE A 52 -7.07 -5.82 -4.82
N LYS A 53 -8.12 -5.44 -4.09
CA LYS A 53 -9.50 -5.85 -4.35
C LYS A 53 -10.32 -4.63 -4.70
N THR A 54 -10.93 -4.63 -5.87
CA THR A 54 -11.80 -3.53 -6.33
C THR A 54 -13.17 -4.09 -6.68
N PRO A 55 -14.27 -3.42 -6.26
CA PRO A 55 -15.61 -3.82 -6.68
C PRO A 55 -15.78 -3.63 -8.20
N ILE A 56 -16.47 -4.57 -8.85
CA ILE A 56 -16.72 -4.50 -10.30
C ILE A 56 -17.76 -3.42 -10.64
N ASN A 57 -18.65 -3.10 -9.70
CA ASN A 57 -19.63 -2.02 -9.81
C ASN A 57 -19.64 -1.18 -8.54
N LEU A 58 -19.61 0.13 -8.72
CA LEU A 58 -19.85 1.14 -7.71
C LEU A 58 -21.26 1.66 -8.01
N ASN A 59 -22.25 1.25 -7.22
CA ASN A 59 -23.62 1.74 -7.38
C ASN A 59 -23.73 3.21 -6.99
#